data_AF-A0A1B6C8F4-F1
#
_entry.id   AF-A0A1B6C8F4-F1
#
_cell.length_a   1.000
_cell.length_b   1.000
_cell.length_c   1.000
_cell.angle_alpha   90.00
_cell.angle_beta   90.00
_cell.angle_gamma   90.00
#
_symmetry.space_group_name_H-M   'P 1'
#
loop_
_entity.id
_entity.type
_entity.pdbx_description
1 polymer ?
#
loop_
_entity_poly.entity_id
_entity_poly.type
_entity_poly.pdbx_seq_one_letter_code
_entity_poly.pdbx_strand_id
1 'polypeptide(L)'
;VCTFTYLLVGAAVFDALESETEKRRWEALEAIEKMVIRKYNISSDDFRVLETVVQKAEPHKAGQQWKFAGAFYYATTVLTTIGYGHSTPNTIGGKLFTMCYAIVGIPLGLV
;
A
#
# COMPACT_ATOMS: atom_id res chain seq x y z
N VAL A 1 -2.46 16.75 -26.03
CA VAL A 1 -3.72 16.12 -26.48
C VAL A 1 -3.61 14.59 -26.48
N CYS A 2 -2.64 13.96 -27.14
CA CYS A 2 -2.52 12.50 -27.23
C CYS A 2 -2.36 11.76 -25.88
N THR A 3 -1.55 12.30 -24.95
CA THR A 3 -1.37 11.72 -23.60
C THR A 3 -2.66 11.75 -22.79
N PHE A 4 -3.38 12.87 -22.86
CA PHE A 4 -4.65 13.04 -22.16
C PHE A 4 -5.72 12.09 -22.68
N THR A 5 -5.85 11.94 -24.01
CA THR A 5 -6.80 10.98 -24.61
C THR A 5 -6.44 9.54 -24.28
N TYR A 6 -5.15 9.19 -24.23
CA TYR A 6 -4.70 7.86 -23.81
C TYR A 6 -5.08 7.55 -22.36
N LEU A 7 -4.89 8.50 -21.44
CA LEU A 7 -5.30 8.34 -20.04
C LEU A 7 -6.83 8.19 -19.90
N LEU A 8 -7.63 8.92 -20.68
CA LEU A 8 -9.09 8.80 -20.66
C LEU A 8 -9.56 7.41 -21.12
N VAL A 9 -8.97 6.88 -22.20
CA VAL A 9 -9.28 5.53 -22.67
C VAL A 9 -8.87 4.49 -21.63
N GLY A 10 -7.66 4.62 -21.06
CA GLY A 10 -7.19 3.76 -19.98
C GLY A 10 -8.13 3.76 -18.78
N ALA A 11 -8.56 4.94 -18.32
CA ALA A 11 -9.50 5.08 -17.21
C ALA A 11 -10.84 4.37 -17.49
N ALA A 12 -11.42 4.55 -18.69
CA ALA A 12 -12.66 3.89 -19.06
C ALA A 12 -12.53 2.35 -19.13
N VAL A 13 -11.40 1.85 -19.64
CA VAL A 13 -11.12 0.41 -19.69
C VAL A 13 -10.93 -0.16 -18.29
N PHE A 14 -10.15 0.48 -17.42
CA PHE A 14 -9.95 0.01 -16.04
C PHE A 14 -11.25 0.05 -15.24
N ASP A 15 -12.07 1.09 -15.38
CA ASP A 15 -13.38 1.17 -14.74
C ASP A 15 -14.29 0.02 -15.19
N ALA A 16 -14.38 -0.24 -16.50
CA ALA A 16 -15.21 -1.33 -17.02
C ALA A 16 -14.73 -2.73 -16.57
N LEU A 17 -13.44 -2.92 -16.36
CA LEU A 17 -12.87 -4.22 -15.97
C LEU A 17 -12.88 -4.46 -14.46
N GLU A 18 -12.59 -3.44 -13.66
CA GLU A 18 -12.31 -3.60 -12.22
C GLU A 18 -13.45 -3.15 -11.30
N SER A 19 -14.31 -2.20 -11.71
CA SER A 19 -15.32 -1.59 -10.83
C SER A 19 -16.31 -2.59 -10.22
N GLU A 20 -16.88 -3.47 -11.05
CA GLU A 20 -17.82 -4.50 -10.60
C GLU A 20 -17.16 -5.52 -9.66
N THR A 21 -15.90 -5.87 -9.92
CA THR A 21 -15.14 -6.81 -9.09
C THR A 21 -14.80 -6.19 -7.74
N GLU A 22 -14.37 -4.93 -7.72
CA GLU A 22 -14.11 -4.16 -6.50
C GLU A 22 -15.39 -4.04 -5.65
N LYS A 23 -16.52 -3.68 -6.26
CA LYS A 23 -17.80 -3.56 -5.57
C LYS A 23 -18.23 -4.88 -4.91
N ARG A 24 -18.11 -6.02 -5.61
CA ARG A 24 -18.41 -7.34 -5.03
C ARG A 24 -17.50 -7.70 -3.86
N ARG A 25 -16.20 -7.38 -3.96
CA ARG A 25 -15.25 -7.59 -2.87
C ARG A 25 -15.61 -6.73 -1.65
N TRP A 26 -15.99 -5.47 -1.87
CA TRP A 26 -16.45 -4.58 -0.82
C TRP A 26 -17.69 -5.12 -0.12
N GLU A 27 -18.73 -5.50 -0.87
CA GLU A 27 -19.96 -6.07 -0.33
C GLU A 27 -19.71 -7.38 0.45
N ALA A 28 -18.81 -8.24 -0.04
CA ALA A 28 -18.42 -9.46 0.66
C ALA A 28 -17.68 -9.17 1.98
N LEU A 29 -16.77 -8.19 1.99
CA LEU A 29 -16.06 -7.77 3.20
C LEU A 29 -17.03 -7.19 4.24
N GLU A 30 -17.96 -6.34 3.82
CA GLU A 30 -18.99 -5.75 4.69
C GLU A 30 -19.92 -6.82 5.28
N ALA A 31 -20.27 -7.84 4.49
CA ALA A 31 -21.05 -8.98 4.97
C ALA A 31 -20.29 -9.82 6.02
N ILE A 32 -18.99 -10.07 5.79
CA ILE A 32 -18.12 -10.79 6.74
C ILE A 32 -17.95 -9.97 8.04
N GLU A 33 -17.71 -8.67 7.94
CA GLU A 33 -17.63 -7.77 9.09
C GLU A 33 -18.90 -7.83 9.94
N LYS A 34 -20.08 -7.63 9.33
CA LYS A 34 -21.38 -7.71 10.02
C LYS A 34 -21.60 -9.08 10.65
N MET A 35 -21.19 -10.15 9.98
CA MET A 35 -21.27 -11.51 10.53
C MET A 35 -20.42 -11.67 11.79
N VAL A 36 -19.17 -11.19 11.77
CA VAL A 36 -18.24 -11.30 12.92
C VAL A 36 -18.74 -10.47 14.09
N ILE A 37 -19.15 -9.22 13.86
CA ILE A 37 -19.68 -8.32 14.89
C ILE A 37 -20.89 -8.96 15.58
N ARG A 38 -21.85 -9.48 14.80
CA ARG A 38 -23.06 -10.12 15.35
C ARG A 38 -22.76 -11.44 16.07
N LYS A 39 -21.85 -12.26 15.54
CA LYS A 39 -21.51 -13.58 16.11
C LYS A 39 -20.81 -13.46 17.46
N TYR A 40 -19.96 -12.46 17.63
CA TYR A 40 -19.14 -12.27 18.84
C TYR A 40 -19.58 -11.09 19.72
N ASN A 41 -20.65 -10.38 19.35
CA ASN A 41 -21.18 -9.21 20.06
C ASN A 41 -20.11 -8.13 20.32
N ILE A 42 -19.34 -7.79 19.28
CA ILE A 42 -18.22 -6.84 19.35
C ILE A 42 -18.76 -5.40 19.22
N SER A 43 -18.29 -4.47 20.06
CA SER A 43 -18.62 -3.04 19.94
C SER A 43 -17.93 -2.41 18.71
N SER A 44 -18.52 -1.36 18.13
CA SER A 44 -17.92 -0.63 17.01
C SER A 44 -16.54 -0.04 17.35
N ASP A 45 -16.34 0.41 18.60
CA ASP A 45 -15.06 0.93 19.06
C ASP A 45 -13.98 -0.17 19.16
N ASP A 46 -14.35 -1.35 19.66
CA ASP A 46 -13.43 -2.49 19.77
C ASP A 46 -13.04 -3.02 18.38
N PHE A 47 -14.00 -3.05 17.45
CA PHE A 47 -13.75 -3.44 16.07
C PHE A 47 -12.74 -2.50 15.39
N ARG A 48 -12.84 -1.19 15.60
CA ARG A 48 -11.89 -0.21 15.07
C ARG A 48 -10.47 -0.41 15.62
N VAL A 49 -10.35 -0.77 16.91
CA VAL A 49 -9.04 -1.11 17.50
C VAL A 49 -8.49 -2.37 16.83
N LEU A 50 -9.32 -3.40 16.65
CA LEU A 50 -8.92 -4.63 15.97
C LEU A 50 -8.45 -4.38 14.53
N GLU A 51 -9.20 -3.60 13.76
CA GLU A 51 -8.83 -3.21 12.40
C GLU A 51 -7.47 -2.49 12.38
N THR A 52 -7.27 -1.53 13.29
CA THR A 52 -6.00 -0.79 13.41
C THR A 52 -4.83 -1.72 13.72
N VAL A 53 -5.03 -2.72 14.58
CA VAL A 53 -4.01 -3.72 14.92
C VAL A 53 -3.70 -4.61 13.71
N VAL A 54 -4.73 -5.06 12.99
CA VAL A 54 -4.57 -5.91 11.80
C VAL A 54 -3.81 -5.17 10.69
N GLN A 55 -4.17 -3.92 10.40
CA GLN A 55 -3.49 -3.09 9.40
C GLN A 55 -2.02 -2.85 9.77
N LYS A 56 -1.72 -2.55 11.04
CA LYS A 56 -0.32 -2.36 11.49
C LYS A 56 0.48 -3.66 11.53
N ALA A 57 -0.18 -4.80 11.72
CA ALA A 57 0.44 -6.11 11.74
C ALA A 57 0.75 -6.64 10.33
N GLU A 58 0.02 -6.22 9.29
CA GLU A 58 0.18 -6.66 7.91
C GLU A 58 1.64 -6.62 7.39
N PRO A 59 2.40 -5.52 7.49
CA PRO A 59 3.80 -5.48 7.02
C PRO A 59 4.73 -6.41 7.82
N HIS A 60 4.34 -6.82 9.03
CA HIS A 60 5.11 -7.73 9.87
C HIS A 60 4.83 -9.21 9.53
N LYS A 61 3.75 -9.52 8.77
CA LYS A 61 3.42 -10.89 8.35
C LYS A 61 4.45 -11.46 7.38
N ALA A 62 5.08 -10.61 6.56
CA ALA A 62 6.14 -11.00 5.63
C ALA A 62 7.52 -11.13 6.32
N GLY A 63 7.59 -11.05 7.65
CA GLY A 63 8.81 -11.11 8.43
C GLY A 63 9.46 -9.74 8.68
N GLN A 64 10.65 -9.75 9.28
CA GLN A 64 11.39 -8.53 9.64
C GLN A 64 11.92 -7.82 8.39
N GLN A 65 11.18 -6.82 7.90
CA GLN A 65 11.48 -6.06 6.68
C GLN A 65 12.80 -5.27 6.73
N TRP A 66 13.25 -4.87 7.93
CA TRP A 66 14.42 -3.99 8.10
C TRP A 66 15.72 -4.72 8.48
N LYS A 67 15.98 -5.86 7.84
CA LYS A 67 17.34 -6.47 7.80
C LYS A 67 18.08 -5.99 6.54
N PHE A 68 19.39 -6.23 6.46
CA PHE A 68 20.21 -5.76 5.33
C PHE A 68 19.61 -6.08 3.96
N ALA A 69 19.11 -7.30 3.74
CA ALA A 69 18.49 -7.70 2.47
C ALA A 69 17.23 -6.88 2.14
N GLY A 70 16.34 -6.64 3.11
CA GLY A 70 15.14 -5.84 2.93
C GLY A 70 15.43 -4.34 2.80
N ALA A 71 16.44 -3.83 3.52
CA ALA A 71 16.91 -2.46 3.37
C ALA A 71 17.57 -2.22 2.00
N PHE A 72 18.34 -3.19 1.49
CA PHE A 72 18.91 -3.16 0.15
C PHE A 72 17.81 -3.18 -0.92
N TYR A 73 16.83 -4.06 -0.78
CA TYR A 73 15.66 -4.09 -1.65
C TYR A 73 14.91 -2.75 -1.66
N TYR A 74 14.65 -2.17 -0.47
CA TYR A 74 14.02 -0.85 -0.36
C TYR A 74 14.85 0.23 -1.08
N ALA A 75 16.16 0.28 -0.85
CA ALA A 75 17.06 1.22 -1.54
C ALA A 75 16.97 1.11 -3.07
N THR A 76 16.94 -0.12 -3.61
CA THR A 76 16.74 -0.37 -5.05
C THR A 76 15.38 0.15 -5.55
N THR A 77 14.30 -0.06 -4.80
CA THR A 77 12.96 0.44 -5.20
C THR A 77 12.84 1.97 -5.15
N VAL A 78 13.59 2.63 -4.26
CA VAL A 78 13.69 4.09 -4.22
C VAL A 78 14.51 4.59 -5.41
N LEU A 79 15.66 3.97 -5.67
CA LEU A 79 16.55 4.33 -6.78
C LEU A 79 15.86 4.23 -8.15
N THR A 80 15.14 3.13 -8.37
CA THR A 80 14.43 2.85 -9.63
C THR A 80 13.07 3.54 -9.73
N THR A 81 12.66 4.29 -8.70
CA THR A 81 11.34 4.93 -8.60
C THR A 81 10.13 3.99 -8.67
N ILE A 82 10.33 2.68 -8.44
CA ILE A 82 9.24 1.69 -8.43
C ILE A 82 8.33 1.88 -7.21
N GLY A 83 8.92 1.99 -6.02
CA GLY A 83 8.21 2.35 -4.79
C GLY A 83 6.96 1.53 -4.44
N TYR A 84 7.05 0.20 -4.35
CA TYR A 84 5.90 -0.69 -4.04
C TYR A 84 5.11 -0.38 -2.76
N GLY A 85 5.68 0.36 -1.81
CA GLY A 85 4.97 0.80 -0.60
C GLY A 85 4.77 -0.25 0.50
N HIS A 86 5.10 -1.53 0.27
CA HIS A 86 4.98 -2.58 1.29
C HIS A 86 5.95 -2.40 2.48
N SER A 87 7.04 -1.66 2.29
CA SER A 87 8.02 -1.32 3.32
C SER A 87 8.34 0.17 3.21
N THR A 88 7.99 0.94 4.26
CA THR A 88 8.21 2.39 4.30
C THR A 88 8.86 2.81 5.63
N PRO A 89 9.73 3.84 5.62
CA PRO A 89 10.39 4.31 6.82
C PRO A 89 9.38 5.03 7.72
N ASN A 90 9.15 4.46 8.90
CA ASN A 90 8.23 5.05 9.88
C ASN A 90 8.89 6.14 10.74
N THR A 91 10.23 6.17 10.81
CA THR A 91 10.98 7.15 11.59
C THR A 91 11.18 8.46 10.83
N ILE A 92 11.22 9.59 11.54
CA ILE A 92 11.51 10.90 10.95
C ILE A 92 12.87 10.89 10.23
N GLY A 93 13.89 10.29 10.86
CA GLY A 93 15.22 10.15 10.27
C GLY A 93 15.23 9.31 8.99
N GLY A 94 14.51 8.18 8.97
CA GLY A 94 14.41 7.34 7.77
C GLY A 94 13.69 8.02 6.61
N LYS A 95 12.66 8.82 6.90
CA LYS A 95 11.95 9.63 5.89
C LYS A 95 12.87 10.71 5.31
N LEU A 96 13.55 11.47 6.18
CA LEU A 96 14.49 12.51 5.75
C LEU A 96 15.65 11.93 4.93
N PHE A 97 16.22 10.81 5.39
CA PHE A 97 17.26 10.10 4.66
C PHE A 97 16.77 9.64 3.29
N THR A 98 15.57 9.07 3.19
CA THR A 98 14.97 8.66 1.90
C THR A 98 14.83 9.84 0.95
N MET A 99 14.39 11.00 1.43
CA MET A 99 14.27 12.21 0.60
C MET A 99 15.64 12.63 0.04
N CYS A 100 16.66 12.74 0.89
CA CYS A 100 18.01 13.09 0.46
C CYS A 100 18.61 12.03 -0.48
N TYR A 101 18.39 10.75 -0.17
CA TYR A 101 18.86 9.61 -0.96
C TYR A 101 18.24 9.60 -2.36
N ALA A 102 16.94 9.88 -2.48
CA ALA A 102 16.24 9.94 -3.77
C ALA A 102 16.72 11.11 -4.66
N ILE A 103 17.01 12.28 -4.07
CA ILE A 103 17.50 13.46 -4.81
C ILE A 103 18.80 13.15 -5.55
N VAL A 104 19.71 12.39 -4.93
CA VAL A 104 21.01 12.04 -5.52
C VAL A 104 20.92 10.74 -6.33
N GLY A 105 20.19 9.74 -5.83
CA GLY A 105 20.09 8.42 -6.43
C GLY A 105 19.39 8.42 -7.79
N ILE A 106 18.23 9.07 -7.90
CA ILE A 106 17.42 9.01 -9.14
C ILE A 106 18.20 9.57 -10.35
N PRO A 107 18.87 10.75 -10.28
CA PRO A 107 19.70 11.22 -11.38
C PRO A 107 20.86 10.29 -11.72
N LEU A 108 21.52 9.71 -10.72
CA LEU A 108 22.62 8.76 -10.94
C LEU A 108 22.15 7.44 -11.59
N GLY A 109 20.92 7.00 -11.29
CA GLY A 109 20.34 5.78 -11.89
C GLY A 109 19.81 5.96 -13.31
N LEU A 110 19.66 7.21 -13.77
CA LEU A 110 19.19 7.55 -15.12
C LEU A 110 20.34 7.81 -16.12
N VAL A 111 21.58 7.97 -15.63
CA VAL A 111 22.80 8.08 -16.43
C VAL A 111 23.32 6.70 -16.81
#